data_AF-A0A8S3SS88-F1
#
_entry.id   AF-A0A8S3SS88-F1
#
_cell.length_a   1.000
_cell.length_b   1.000
_cell.length_c   1.000
_cell.angle_alpha   90.00
_cell.angle_beta   90.00
_cell.angle_gamma   90.00
#
_symmetry.space_group_name_H-M   'P 1'
#
loop_
_entity.id
_entity.type
_entity.pdbx_description
1 polymer ?
#
loop_
_entity_poly.entity_id
_entity_poly.type
_entity_poly.pdbx_seq_one_letter_code
_entity_poly.pdbx_strand_id
1 'polypeptide(L)'
;MKNATQDVRVEKRYATTPADEYHERKRWQKKIRALETSGEHPNKRIKDTTEELKIEKDNVIPSNINDQTRKSIDEWEVKSKSFVETRAYIKVLEEIVSNSCVAVTGPSGAGKSAIVQAVSLSLSKENGYKIIKLLCPMDLRNYYSPGKKTVFILEDFCGKFTAREDQINDWCSMQDVVNQVVEDESCKILFSCRLQVYKDPKFDLLPKFQLCECNIISSELCLTEDEKKQIFNSHLSSEKITDNILFRKIDNFPFLCQYRSIGKNNLDIDKYFVKSHIKFIEMN
;
A
#
# COMPACT_ATOMS: atom_id res chain seq x y z
N MET A 1 -46.45 -26.53 -18.73
CA MET A 1 -45.14 -27.10 -19.13
C MET A 1 -44.62 -26.26 -20.29
N LYS A 2 -43.69 -25.33 -20.02
CA LYS A 2 -42.25 -25.36 -20.36
C LYS A 2 -42.02 -25.39 -21.89
N ASN A 3 -41.70 -24.23 -22.48
CA ASN A 3 -40.34 -23.71 -22.80
C ASN A 3 -39.99 -24.08 -24.27
N ALA A 4 -39.27 -23.29 -25.07
CA ALA A 4 -38.70 -21.95 -24.94
C ALA A 4 -38.29 -21.55 -26.37
N THR A 5 -38.46 -20.28 -26.74
CA THR A 5 -37.86 -19.71 -27.96
C THR A 5 -36.76 -18.77 -27.50
N GLN A 6 -35.53 -19.07 -27.90
CA GLN A 6 -34.43 -18.12 -27.95
C GLN A 6 -34.81 -16.97 -28.89
N ASP A 7 -34.64 -15.73 -28.44
CA ASP A 7 -34.12 -14.70 -29.33
C ASP A 7 -33.38 -13.62 -28.54
N VAL A 8 -32.19 -13.31 -29.04
CA VAL A 8 -31.20 -12.41 -28.42
C VAL A 8 -31.58 -10.97 -28.77
N ARG A 9 -31.88 -10.14 -27.77
CA ARG A 9 -31.93 -8.67 -27.95
C ARG A 9 -30.88 -8.01 -27.08
N VAL A 10 -29.88 -7.46 -27.75
CA VAL A 10 -28.90 -6.52 -27.23
C VAL A 10 -29.64 -5.24 -26.79
N GLU A 11 -29.77 -5.02 -25.48
CA GLU A 11 -30.24 -3.74 -24.95
C GLU A 11 -29.11 -2.70 -25.03
N LYS A 12 -29.22 -1.81 -26.02
CA LYS A 12 -28.47 -0.56 -26.09
C LYS A 12 -28.83 0.30 -24.88
N ARG A 13 -27.86 0.56 -23.99
CA ARG A 13 -27.94 1.65 -23.03
C ARG A 13 -27.93 2.98 -23.80
N TYR A 14 -29.06 3.66 -23.87
CA TYR A 14 -29.14 5.02 -24.39
C TYR A 14 -28.44 5.96 -23.40
N ALA A 15 -27.45 6.71 -23.89
CA ALA A 15 -26.90 7.86 -23.16
C ALA A 15 -27.99 8.92 -23.05
N THR A 16 -28.28 9.36 -21.83
CA THR A 16 -29.19 10.49 -21.56
C THR A 16 -28.65 11.75 -22.21
N THR A 17 -29.48 12.43 -22.98
CA THR A 17 -29.09 13.69 -23.63
C THR A 17 -29.12 14.83 -22.60
N PRO A 18 -28.38 15.93 -22.81
CA PRO A 18 -28.46 17.12 -21.94
C PRO A 18 -29.88 17.69 -21.79
N ALA A 19 -30.77 17.41 -22.75
CA ALA A 19 -32.19 17.77 -22.69
C ALA A 19 -32.96 16.93 -21.65
N ASP A 20 -32.62 15.64 -21.51
CA ASP A 20 -33.22 14.74 -20.54
C ASP A 20 -32.85 15.16 -19.10
N GLU A 21 -31.60 15.53 -18.87
CA GLU A 21 -31.14 16.09 -17.59
C GLU A 21 -31.82 17.42 -17.24
N TYR A 22 -32.08 18.27 -18.24
CA TYR A 22 -32.79 19.54 -18.03
C TYR A 22 -34.24 19.33 -17.62
N HIS A 23 -34.95 18.40 -18.27
CA HIS A 23 -36.31 18.04 -17.92
C HIS A 23 -36.40 17.37 -16.54
N GLU A 24 -35.43 16.55 -16.19
CA GLU A 24 -35.35 15.92 -14.87
C GLU A 24 -35.10 16.97 -13.77
N ARG A 25 -34.18 17.92 -14.00
CA ARG A 25 -33.97 19.06 -13.08
C ARG A 25 -35.22 19.89 -12.87
N LYS A 26 -36.00 20.18 -13.92
CA LYS A 26 -37.29 20.89 -13.81
C LYS A 26 -38.30 20.10 -13.00
N ARG A 27 -38.33 18.77 -13.14
CA ARG A 27 -39.20 17.87 -12.35
C ARG A 27 -38.82 17.90 -10.87
N TRP A 28 -37.53 17.86 -10.55
CA TRP A 28 -37.02 17.96 -9.17
C TRP A 28 -37.29 19.33 -8.55
N GLN A 29 -37.10 20.42 -9.28
CA GLN A 29 -37.42 21.78 -8.80
C GLN A 29 -38.91 21.94 -8.48
N LYS A 30 -39.79 21.33 -9.27
CA LYS A 30 -41.25 21.33 -9.01
C LYS A 30 -41.60 20.53 -7.75
N LYS A 31 -40.88 19.43 -7.50
CA LYS A 31 -41.07 18.57 -6.32
C LYS A 31 -40.58 19.25 -5.03
N ILE A 32 -39.48 20.00 -5.11
CA ILE A 32 -38.96 20.82 -4.00
C ILE A 32 -39.96 21.93 -3.63
N ARG A 33 -40.47 22.68 -4.62
CA ARG A 33 -41.48 23.71 -4.35
C ARG A 33 -42.77 23.15 -3.75
N ALA A 34 -43.20 21.96 -4.18
CA ALA A 34 -44.39 21.31 -3.64
C ALA A 34 -44.20 20.92 -2.15
N LEU A 35 -42.98 20.51 -1.76
CA LEU A 35 -42.62 20.19 -0.38
C LEU A 35 -42.47 21.46 0.49
N GLU A 36 -42.04 22.57 -0.10
CA GLU A 36 -41.99 23.87 0.59
C GLU A 36 -43.40 24.41 0.89
N THR A 37 -44.39 24.12 0.03
CA THR A 37 -45.78 24.52 0.23
C THR A 37 -46.58 23.60 1.17
N SER A 38 -46.12 22.39 1.48
CA SER A 38 -46.89 21.40 2.24
C SER A 38 -46.73 21.48 3.76
N GLY A 39 -45.97 22.44 4.30
CA GLY A 39 -46.00 22.79 5.73
C GLY A 39 -45.50 21.71 6.70
N GLU A 40 -44.89 20.62 6.24
CA GLU A 40 -44.27 19.61 7.12
C GLU A 40 -42.88 20.09 7.57
N HIS A 41 -42.71 20.19 8.90
CA HIS A 41 -41.56 20.81 9.55
C HIS A 41 -40.17 20.31 9.04
N PRO A 42 -39.38 21.17 8.36
CA PRO A 42 -38.10 20.79 7.74
C PRO A 42 -36.95 20.55 8.73
N ASN A 43 -37.11 20.98 9.99
CA ASN A 43 -35.97 21.25 10.86
C ASN A 43 -35.33 20.00 11.51
N LYS A 44 -36.03 18.86 11.48
CA LYS A 44 -35.50 17.59 12.02
C LYS A 44 -34.72 16.82 10.95
N ARG A 45 -35.31 16.68 9.76
CA ARG A 45 -34.71 15.97 8.63
C ARG A 45 -33.47 16.69 8.09
N ILE A 46 -33.47 18.03 8.06
CA ILE A 46 -32.30 18.82 7.66
C ILE A 46 -31.13 18.59 8.61
N LYS A 47 -31.32 18.53 9.94
CA LYS A 47 -30.22 18.28 10.88
C LYS A 47 -29.57 16.92 10.65
N ASP A 48 -30.38 15.86 10.55
CA ASP A 48 -29.90 14.50 10.28
C ASP A 48 -29.14 14.43 8.94
N THR A 49 -29.67 15.08 7.89
CA THR A 49 -29.02 15.09 6.57
C THR A 49 -27.74 15.95 6.56
N THR A 50 -27.68 17.02 7.37
CA THR A 50 -26.50 17.89 7.46
C THR A 50 -25.39 17.26 8.29
N GLU A 51 -25.73 16.43 9.28
CA GLU A 51 -24.78 15.60 10.04
C GLU A 51 -24.27 14.44 9.19
N GLU A 52 -25.12 13.74 8.45
CA GLU A 52 -24.70 12.71 7.48
C GLU A 52 -23.79 13.29 6.39
N LEU A 53 -24.13 14.47 5.82
CA LEU A 53 -23.30 15.15 4.82
C LEU A 53 -21.99 15.72 5.40
N LYS A 54 -21.92 16.01 6.70
CA LYS A 54 -20.68 16.41 7.39
C LYS A 54 -19.78 15.19 7.60
N ILE A 55 -20.34 14.08 8.08
CA ILE A 55 -19.64 12.79 8.22
C ILE A 55 -19.11 12.31 6.87
N GLU A 56 -19.87 12.51 5.79
CA GLU A 56 -19.44 12.12 4.45
C GLU A 56 -18.35 13.04 3.88
N LYS A 57 -18.36 14.34 4.22
CA LYS A 57 -17.30 15.30 3.84
C LYS A 57 -16.00 15.10 4.61
N ASP A 58 -16.06 14.69 5.86
CA ASP A 58 -14.89 14.45 6.71
C ASP A 58 -14.16 13.13 6.36
N ASN A 59 -14.81 12.24 5.59
CA ASN A 59 -14.23 10.96 5.11
C ASN A 59 -13.71 11.02 3.65
N VAL A 60 -13.70 12.20 3.02
CA VAL A 60 -13.14 12.33 1.67
C VAL A 60 -11.64 12.54 1.78
N ILE A 61 -10.86 11.54 1.36
CA ILE A 61 -9.41 11.72 1.15
C ILE A 61 -9.23 12.93 0.22
N PRO A 62 -8.49 13.97 0.66
CA PRO A 62 -8.23 15.15 -0.16
C PRO A 62 -7.72 14.75 -1.54
N SER A 63 -8.24 15.40 -2.59
CA SER A 63 -7.95 15.02 -3.99
C SER A 63 -6.45 14.97 -4.29
N ASN A 64 -5.68 15.91 -3.74
CA ASN A 64 -4.23 15.96 -3.86
C ASN A 64 -3.52 14.73 -3.27
N ILE A 65 -4.03 14.14 -2.19
CA ILE A 65 -3.44 12.96 -1.55
C ILE A 65 -3.85 11.69 -2.28
N ASN A 66 -5.08 11.67 -2.81
CA ASN A 66 -5.51 10.65 -3.73
C ASN A 66 -4.65 10.66 -5.02
N ASP A 67 -4.32 11.84 -5.54
CA ASP A 67 -3.45 12.01 -6.71
C ASP A 67 -2.00 11.61 -6.45
N GLN A 68 -1.43 11.97 -5.30
CA GLN A 68 -0.08 11.55 -4.89
C GLN A 68 0.02 10.04 -4.67
N THR A 69 -0.99 9.47 -4.00
CA THR A 69 -1.09 8.02 -3.79
C THR A 69 -1.22 7.30 -5.12
N ARG A 70 -2.09 7.80 -6.02
CA ARG A 70 -2.25 7.25 -7.37
C ARG A 70 -0.95 7.29 -8.18
N LYS A 71 -0.24 8.42 -8.19
CA LYS A 71 1.05 8.53 -8.86
C LYS A 71 2.08 7.53 -8.31
N SER A 72 2.10 7.35 -6.98
CA SER A 72 2.98 6.35 -6.35
C SER A 72 2.62 4.94 -6.79
N ILE A 73 1.32 4.61 -6.84
CA ILE A 73 0.83 3.31 -7.31
C ILE A 73 1.21 3.07 -8.77
N ASP A 74 1.04 4.06 -9.65
CA ASP A 74 1.43 3.95 -11.06
C ASP A 74 2.94 3.63 -11.19
N GLU A 75 3.78 4.29 -10.38
CA GLU A 75 5.22 3.98 -10.33
C GLU A 75 5.50 2.56 -9.80
N TRP A 76 4.72 2.08 -8.83
CA TRP A 76 4.83 0.72 -8.31
C TRP A 76 4.46 -0.32 -9.36
N GLU A 77 3.41 -0.08 -10.14
CA GLU A 77 3.01 -0.98 -11.25
C GLU A 77 4.06 -1.05 -12.35
N VAL A 78 4.78 0.04 -12.62
CA VAL A 78 5.90 0.02 -13.54
C VAL A 78 7.06 -0.79 -12.97
N LYS A 79 7.41 -0.58 -11.69
CA LYS A 79 8.49 -1.31 -11.02
C LYS A 79 8.18 -2.79 -10.83
N SER A 80 6.91 -3.15 -10.65
CA SER A 80 6.48 -4.53 -10.42
C SER A 80 6.71 -5.43 -11.63
N LYS A 81 6.91 -4.88 -12.83
CA LYS A 81 7.24 -5.67 -14.05
C LYS A 81 8.56 -6.42 -13.92
N SER A 82 9.51 -5.88 -13.16
CA SER A 82 10.80 -6.51 -12.86
C SER A 82 10.84 -7.16 -11.46
N PHE A 83 9.73 -7.13 -10.73
CA PHE A 83 9.68 -7.72 -9.40
C PHE A 83 9.66 -9.25 -9.49
N VAL A 84 10.37 -9.90 -8.58
CA VAL A 84 10.41 -11.36 -8.48
C VAL A 84 9.68 -11.75 -7.21
N GLU A 85 8.70 -12.65 -7.35
CA GLU A 85 7.95 -13.21 -6.24
C GLU A 85 8.83 -14.18 -5.47
N THR A 86 9.37 -13.69 -4.35
CA THR A 86 10.23 -14.47 -3.44
C THR A 86 9.40 -15.14 -2.37
N ARG A 87 10.00 -16.09 -1.64
CA ARG A 87 9.39 -16.71 -0.45
C ARG A 87 9.01 -15.67 0.61
N ALA A 88 9.82 -14.62 0.77
CA ALA A 88 9.48 -13.50 1.65
C ALA A 88 8.22 -12.77 1.18
N TYR A 89 8.05 -12.55 -0.12
CA TYR A 89 6.82 -11.98 -0.68
C TYR A 89 5.61 -12.87 -0.42
N ILE A 90 5.71 -14.17 -0.71
CA ILE A 90 4.63 -15.13 -0.48
C ILE A 90 4.25 -15.15 1.00
N LYS A 91 5.24 -15.21 1.89
CA LYS A 91 5.01 -15.20 3.34
C LYS A 91 4.29 -13.93 3.80
N VAL A 92 4.71 -12.75 3.34
CA VAL A 92 4.03 -11.49 3.69
C VAL A 92 2.59 -11.47 3.17
N LEU A 93 2.35 -12.00 1.98
CA LEU A 93 1.00 -12.11 1.40
C LEU A 93 0.10 -13.06 2.21
N GLU A 94 0.64 -14.18 2.69
CA GLU A 94 -0.08 -15.10 3.58
C GLU A 94 -0.38 -14.43 4.94
N GLU A 95 0.62 -13.79 5.54
CA GLU A 95 0.49 -13.19 6.86
C GLU A 95 -0.48 -12.01 6.87
N ILE A 96 -0.54 -11.19 5.81
CA ILE A 96 -1.44 -10.03 5.76
C ILE A 96 -2.91 -10.44 5.60
N VAL A 97 -3.18 -11.67 5.15
CA VAL A 97 -4.55 -12.21 5.12
C VAL A 97 -5.03 -12.47 6.54
N SER A 98 -4.22 -13.15 7.37
CA SER A 98 -4.57 -13.55 8.73
C SER A 98 -4.33 -12.49 9.80
N ASN A 99 -3.46 -11.51 9.54
CA ASN A 99 -3.13 -10.44 10.48
C ASN A 99 -3.59 -9.09 9.93
N SER A 100 -4.03 -8.19 10.81
CA SER A 100 -4.39 -6.81 10.43
C SER A 100 -3.19 -5.87 10.42
N CYS A 101 -2.05 -6.26 11.02
CA CYS A 101 -0.80 -5.50 10.94
C CYS A 101 0.39 -6.44 10.68
N VAL A 102 1.16 -6.18 9.62
CA VAL A 102 2.36 -6.95 9.26
C VAL A 102 3.54 -6.01 9.05
N ALA A 103 4.65 -6.32 9.73
CA ALA A 103 5.93 -5.66 9.59
C ALA A 103 6.85 -6.44 8.63
N VAL A 104 7.43 -5.76 7.65
CA VAL A 104 8.51 -6.30 6.81
C VAL A 104 9.83 -5.71 7.29
N THR A 105 10.67 -6.51 7.96
CA THR A 105 11.90 -6.03 8.64
C THR A 105 13.17 -6.56 7.98
N GLY A 106 14.26 -5.79 8.07
CA GLY A 106 15.55 -6.12 7.45
C GLY A 106 16.44 -4.90 7.13
N PRO A 107 17.66 -5.10 6.64
CA PRO A 107 18.61 -4.03 6.40
C PRO A 107 18.23 -3.16 5.18
N SER A 108 18.91 -2.02 5.04
CA SER A 108 18.72 -1.13 3.90
C SER A 108 19.04 -1.87 2.58
N GLY A 109 18.25 -1.62 1.53
CA GLY A 109 18.47 -2.23 0.20
C GLY A 109 18.08 -3.71 0.06
N ALA A 110 17.62 -4.39 1.12
CA ALA A 110 17.22 -5.80 1.07
C ALA A 110 15.90 -6.09 0.33
N GLY A 111 15.18 -5.06 -0.14
CA GLY A 111 13.93 -5.22 -0.90
C GLY A 111 12.63 -5.10 -0.09
N LYS A 112 12.68 -4.67 1.18
CA LYS A 112 11.49 -4.49 2.04
C LYS A 112 10.38 -3.68 1.39
N SER A 113 10.70 -2.48 0.90
CA SER A 113 9.72 -1.60 0.26
C SER A 113 9.15 -2.23 -1.01
N ALA A 114 9.97 -2.95 -1.79
CA ALA A 114 9.48 -3.65 -2.98
C ALA A 114 8.45 -4.74 -2.62
N ILE A 115 8.69 -5.51 -1.56
CA ILE A 115 7.74 -6.51 -1.05
C ILE A 115 6.44 -5.85 -0.58
N VAL A 116 6.54 -4.81 0.25
CA VAL A 116 5.36 -4.06 0.74
C VAL A 116 4.53 -3.54 -0.43
N GLN A 117 5.18 -2.94 -1.42
CA GLN A 117 4.51 -2.40 -2.62
C GLN A 117 3.86 -3.51 -3.45
N ALA A 118 4.57 -4.61 -3.71
CA ALA A 118 4.04 -5.74 -4.47
C ALA A 118 2.81 -6.38 -3.80
N VAL A 119 2.89 -6.66 -2.50
CA VAL A 119 1.75 -7.22 -1.73
C VAL A 119 0.56 -6.25 -1.76
N SER A 120 0.81 -4.95 -1.63
CA SER A 120 -0.26 -3.94 -1.69
C SER A 120 -0.97 -3.94 -3.04
N LEU A 121 -0.23 -4.07 -4.13
CA LEU A 121 -0.79 -4.18 -5.47
C LEU A 121 -1.61 -5.46 -5.64
N SER A 122 -1.14 -6.60 -5.13
CA SER A 122 -1.87 -7.87 -5.17
C SER A 122 -3.19 -7.78 -4.38
N LEU A 123 -3.17 -7.26 -3.14
CA LEU A 123 -4.38 -7.03 -2.35
C LEU A 123 -5.38 -6.11 -3.07
N SER A 124 -4.89 -5.08 -3.75
CA SER A 124 -5.74 -4.16 -4.50
C SER A 124 -6.38 -4.84 -5.72
N LYS A 125 -5.60 -5.57 -6.52
CA LYS A 125 -6.06 -6.21 -7.76
C LYS A 125 -6.93 -7.43 -7.52
N GLU A 126 -6.58 -8.25 -6.54
CA GLU A 126 -7.20 -9.56 -6.29
C GLU A 126 -8.33 -9.48 -5.27
N ASN A 127 -8.23 -8.59 -4.28
CA ASN A 127 -9.17 -8.54 -3.16
C ASN A 127 -9.93 -7.21 -3.04
N GLY A 128 -9.63 -6.24 -3.91
CA GLY A 128 -10.32 -4.96 -4.01
C GLY A 128 -9.96 -3.95 -2.92
N TYR A 129 -8.78 -4.08 -2.30
CA TYR A 129 -8.32 -3.11 -1.30
C TYR A 129 -7.94 -1.77 -1.94
N LYS A 130 -8.33 -0.67 -1.30
CA LYS A 130 -7.78 0.65 -1.59
C LYS A 130 -6.41 0.78 -0.91
N ILE A 131 -5.39 1.16 -1.66
CA ILE A 131 -4.06 1.43 -1.11
C ILE A 131 -4.00 2.88 -0.64
N ILE A 132 -3.53 3.10 0.59
CA ILE A 132 -3.32 4.44 1.16
C ILE A 132 -1.92 4.50 1.77
N LYS A 133 -1.06 5.39 1.25
CA LYS A 133 0.24 5.66 1.86
C LYS A 133 0.07 6.65 3.01
N LEU A 134 0.64 6.32 4.16
CA LEU A 134 0.67 7.19 5.33
C LEU A 134 2.04 7.89 5.40
N LEU A 135 2.03 9.21 5.47
CA LEU A 135 3.22 10.03 5.65
C LEU A 135 3.42 10.40 7.12
N CYS A 136 2.33 10.48 7.88
CA CYS A 136 2.34 10.75 9.31
C CYS A 136 1.17 10.04 10.04
N PRO A 137 1.19 9.95 11.38
CA PRO A 137 0.11 9.30 12.13
C PRO A 137 -1.27 9.93 11.92
N MET A 138 -1.33 11.25 11.69
CA MET A 138 -2.59 11.95 11.45
C MET A 138 -3.28 11.51 10.16
N ASP A 139 -2.54 11.04 9.16
CA ASP A 139 -3.11 10.50 7.93
C ASP A 139 -3.98 9.27 8.22
N LEU A 140 -3.60 8.45 9.20
CA LEU A 140 -4.39 7.27 9.58
C LEU A 140 -5.76 7.69 10.09
N ARG A 141 -5.82 8.70 10.97
CA ARG A 141 -7.09 9.26 11.47
C ARG A 141 -7.93 9.85 10.35
N ASN A 142 -7.31 10.56 9.42
CA ASN A 142 -8.01 11.26 8.36
C ASN A 142 -8.55 10.33 7.27
N TYR A 143 -7.91 9.18 7.04
CA TYR A 143 -8.25 8.28 5.94
C TYR A 143 -8.84 6.95 6.36
N TYR A 144 -8.83 6.65 7.65
CA TYR A 144 -9.58 5.53 8.18
C TYR A 144 -11.07 5.75 8.01
N SER A 145 -11.71 4.82 7.30
CA SER A 145 -13.16 4.75 7.14
C SER A 145 -13.60 3.33 7.49
N PRO A 146 -14.31 3.14 8.62
CA PRO A 146 -14.71 1.82 9.09
C PRO A 146 -15.45 0.99 8.03
N GLY A 147 -15.11 -0.30 7.92
CA GLY A 147 -15.74 -1.24 6.99
C GLY A 147 -15.34 -1.06 5.51
N LYS A 148 -14.41 -0.15 5.21
CA LYS A 148 -13.87 0.04 3.86
C LYS A 148 -12.57 -0.73 3.70
N LYS A 149 -12.55 -1.66 2.74
CA LYS A 149 -11.36 -2.43 2.36
C LYS A 149 -10.17 -1.52 2.03
N THR A 150 -9.26 -1.39 2.98
CA THR A 150 -8.16 -0.42 2.90
C THR A 150 -6.86 -1.05 3.41
N VAL A 151 -5.78 -0.89 2.66
CA VAL A 151 -4.43 -1.25 3.09
C VAL A 151 -3.60 0.02 3.26
N PHE A 152 -3.20 0.26 4.51
CA PHE A 152 -2.39 1.39 4.93
C PHE A 152 -0.90 1.04 4.88
N ILE A 153 -0.14 1.86 4.17
CA ILE A 153 1.28 1.62 3.89
C ILE A 153 2.16 2.63 4.60
N LEU A 154 3.14 2.12 5.36
CA LEU A 154 4.18 2.93 6.00
C LEU A 154 5.56 2.47 5.52
N GLU A 155 6.36 3.39 4.98
CA GLU A 155 7.71 3.11 4.51
C GLU A 155 8.75 3.67 5.48
N ASP A 156 9.81 2.90 5.76
CA ASP A 156 10.87 3.27 6.74
C ASP A 156 10.30 3.72 8.10
N PHE A 157 9.37 2.92 8.65
CA PHE A 157 8.61 3.23 9.85
C PHE A 157 9.50 3.53 11.07
N CYS A 158 9.18 4.61 11.78
CA CYS A 158 9.86 5.08 13.00
C CYS A 158 11.38 5.31 12.89
N GLY A 159 11.92 5.45 11.68
CA GLY A 159 13.26 5.98 11.48
C GLY A 159 14.10 5.24 10.45
N LYS A 160 15.09 5.98 9.89
CA LYS A 160 16.01 5.47 8.88
C LYS A 160 17.30 4.87 9.43
N PHE A 161 17.65 5.10 10.69
CA PHE A 161 18.91 4.61 11.24
C PHE A 161 18.69 4.08 12.65
N THR A 162 17.99 4.87 13.46
CA THR A 162 17.61 4.58 14.84
C THR A 162 16.12 4.81 15.03
N ALA A 163 15.54 4.24 16.09
CA ALA A 163 14.17 4.51 16.48
C ALA A 163 14.04 5.98 16.92
N ARG A 164 13.29 6.73 16.12
CA ARG A 164 13.04 8.15 16.30
C ARG A 164 11.97 8.35 17.36
N GLU A 165 12.39 8.87 18.51
CA GLU A 165 11.53 9.07 19.68
C GLU A 165 10.34 9.97 19.38
N ASP A 166 10.53 11.02 18.58
CA ASP A 166 9.44 11.89 18.14
C ASP A 166 8.39 11.11 17.33
N GLN A 167 8.81 10.28 16.37
CA GLN A 167 7.87 9.46 15.60
C GLN A 167 7.17 8.41 16.48
N ILE A 168 7.90 7.73 17.36
CA ILE A 168 7.32 6.77 18.30
C ILE A 168 6.25 7.44 19.16
N ASN A 169 6.54 8.63 19.71
CA ASN A 169 5.61 9.38 20.54
C ASN A 169 4.37 9.83 19.75
N ASP A 170 4.54 10.28 18.50
CA ASP A 170 3.40 10.64 17.65
C ASP A 170 2.48 9.42 17.42
N TRP A 171 3.04 8.23 17.16
CA TRP A 171 2.25 7.00 17.04
C TRP A 171 1.63 6.54 18.35
N CYS A 172 2.32 6.72 19.49
CA CYS A 172 1.77 6.45 20.81
C CYS A 172 0.52 7.30 21.08
N SER A 173 0.54 8.58 20.69
CA SER A 173 -0.62 9.47 20.82
C SER A 173 -1.83 9.03 19.98
N MET A 174 -1.62 8.19 18.97
CA MET A 174 -2.65 7.68 18.05
C MET A 174 -3.05 6.22 18.30
N GLN A 175 -2.68 5.64 19.45
CA GLN A 175 -3.00 4.24 19.77
C GLN A 175 -4.49 3.91 19.65
N ASP A 176 -5.39 4.81 20.07
CA ASP A 176 -6.84 4.56 19.94
C ASP A 176 -7.28 4.35 18.48
N VAL A 177 -6.74 5.15 17.56
CA VAL A 177 -7.05 5.04 16.13
C VAL A 177 -6.39 3.78 15.54
N VAL A 178 -5.15 3.49 15.93
CA VAL A 178 -4.45 2.27 15.51
C VAL A 178 -5.21 1.03 15.98
N ASN A 179 -5.72 1.02 17.21
CA ASN A 179 -6.52 -0.07 17.76
C ASN A 179 -7.79 -0.30 16.92
N GLN A 180 -8.53 0.78 16.61
CA GLN A 180 -9.72 0.69 15.76
C GLN A 180 -9.41 0.11 14.37
N VAL A 181 -8.32 0.57 13.73
CA VAL A 181 -7.92 0.09 12.40
C VAL A 181 -7.50 -1.38 12.45
N VAL A 182 -6.79 -1.79 13.49
CA VAL A 182 -6.32 -3.17 13.67
C VAL A 182 -7.45 -4.13 14.00
N GLU A 183 -8.51 -3.65 14.66
CA GLU A 183 -9.70 -4.43 14.99
C GLU A 183 -10.72 -4.49 13.84
N ASP A 184 -10.63 -3.59 12.86
CA ASP A 184 -11.44 -3.63 11.65
C ASP A 184 -10.89 -4.66 10.64
N GLU A 185 -11.63 -5.76 10.46
CA GLU A 185 -11.27 -6.84 9.53
C GLU A 185 -11.15 -6.40 8.06
N SER A 186 -11.76 -5.26 7.69
CA SER A 186 -11.65 -4.67 6.36
C SER A 186 -10.37 -3.84 6.19
N CYS A 187 -9.65 -3.54 7.26
CA CYS A 187 -8.45 -2.74 7.24
C CYS A 187 -7.19 -3.60 7.44
N LYS A 188 -6.10 -3.18 6.78
CA LYS A 188 -4.78 -3.80 6.87
C LYS A 188 -3.73 -2.71 7.03
N ILE A 189 -2.73 -2.94 7.86
CA ILE A 189 -1.53 -2.12 7.99
C ILE A 189 -0.35 -2.96 7.53
N LEU A 190 0.37 -2.49 6.53
CA LEU A 190 1.57 -3.14 6.02
C LEU A 190 2.71 -2.13 5.99
N PHE A 191 3.82 -2.44 6.65
CA PHE A 191 4.90 -1.48 6.76
C PHE A 191 6.28 -2.09 6.60
N SER A 192 7.23 -1.27 6.16
CA SER A 192 8.64 -1.63 6.14
C SER A 192 9.38 -0.92 7.27
N CYS A 193 10.25 -1.65 7.96
CA CYS A 193 11.06 -1.11 9.05
C CYS A 193 12.48 -1.69 8.98
N ARG A 194 13.48 -0.94 9.44
CA ARG A 194 14.82 -1.50 9.63
C ARG A 194 14.80 -2.41 10.85
N LEU A 195 15.48 -3.56 10.78
CA LEU A 195 15.45 -4.54 11.86
C LEU A 195 15.89 -3.94 13.20
N GLN A 196 16.96 -3.13 13.21
CA GLN A 196 17.43 -2.47 14.42
C GLN A 196 16.45 -1.45 15.01
N VAL A 197 15.62 -0.81 14.17
CA VAL A 197 14.58 0.13 14.61
C VAL A 197 13.42 -0.63 15.22
N TYR A 198 13.01 -1.73 14.58
CA TYR A 198 11.95 -2.60 15.05
C TYR A 198 12.30 -3.31 16.38
N LYS A 199 13.58 -3.62 16.60
CA LYS A 199 14.09 -4.26 17.82
C LYS A 199 14.52 -3.26 18.90
N ASP A 200 14.39 -1.96 18.66
CA ASP A 200 14.69 -0.94 19.66
C ASP A 200 13.63 -1.01 20.79
N PRO A 201 14.02 -0.96 22.09
CA PRO A 201 13.06 -1.01 23.20
C PRO A 201 11.98 0.08 23.13
N LYS A 202 12.23 1.22 22.47
CA LYS A 202 11.20 2.25 22.26
C LYS A 202 10.03 1.74 21.43
N PHE A 203 10.26 0.75 20.56
CA PHE A 203 9.22 0.15 19.73
C PHE A 203 8.22 -0.69 20.55
N ASP A 204 8.57 -1.08 21.78
CA ASP A 204 7.68 -1.78 22.74
C ASP A 204 6.47 -0.92 23.15
N LEU A 205 6.56 0.40 22.96
CA LEU A 205 5.46 1.32 23.15
C LEU A 205 4.38 1.22 22.05
N LEU A 206 4.61 0.44 21.00
CA LEU A 206 3.75 0.30 19.82
C LEU A 206 3.28 -1.16 19.63
N PRO A 207 2.58 -1.79 20.59
CA PRO A 207 2.31 -3.23 20.59
C PRO A 207 1.49 -3.71 19.38
N LYS A 208 0.57 -2.89 18.87
CA LYS A 208 -0.23 -3.24 17.68
C LYS A 208 0.59 -3.31 16.38
N PHE A 209 1.75 -2.65 16.33
CA PHE A 209 2.69 -2.77 15.22
C PHE A 209 3.61 -3.99 15.35
N GLN A 210 3.48 -4.76 16.45
CA GLN A 210 4.28 -5.95 16.71
C GLN A 210 3.49 -7.27 16.55
N LEU A 211 2.28 -7.21 15.97
CA LEU A 211 1.42 -8.39 15.84
C LEU A 211 2.02 -9.48 14.96
N CYS A 212 2.67 -9.10 13.86
CA CYS A 212 3.32 -10.05 12.95
C CYS A 212 4.59 -9.42 12.34
N GLU A 213 5.72 -10.12 12.48
CA GLU A 213 7.00 -9.73 11.88
C GLU A 213 7.42 -10.73 10.79
N CYS A 214 7.63 -10.21 9.59
CA CYS A 214 8.32 -10.89 8.49
C CYS A 214 9.75 -10.35 8.37
N ASN A 215 10.68 -10.97 9.09
CA ASN A 215 12.11 -10.63 9.00
C ASN A 215 12.74 -11.26 7.75
N ILE A 216 12.97 -10.45 6.72
CA ILE A 216 13.41 -10.92 5.39
C ILE A 216 14.90 -11.29 5.32
N ILE A 217 15.62 -11.25 6.45
CA ILE A 217 16.98 -11.79 6.56
C ILE A 217 17.07 -12.98 7.53
N SER A 218 15.93 -13.47 8.03
CA SER A 218 15.91 -14.72 8.78
C SER A 218 16.35 -15.88 7.88
N SER A 219 16.83 -16.98 8.47
CA SER A 219 17.20 -18.18 7.70
C SER A 219 16.05 -18.74 6.86
N GLU A 220 14.81 -18.50 7.28
CA GLU A 220 13.61 -18.93 6.57
C GLU A 220 13.30 -18.03 5.37
N LEU A 221 13.41 -16.70 5.53
CA LEU A 221 12.93 -15.73 4.54
C LEU A 221 14.03 -15.00 3.77
N CYS A 222 15.30 -15.19 4.12
CA CYS A 222 16.41 -14.61 3.37
C CYS A 222 16.42 -15.12 1.93
N LEU A 223 16.83 -14.26 1.00
CA LEU A 223 16.90 -14.63 -0.41
C LEU A 223 17.85 -15.82 -0.62
N THR A 224 17.34 -16.87 -1.24
CA THR A 224 18.15 -17.98 -1.77
C THR A 224 19.00 -17.52 -2.94
N GLU A 225 20.00 -18.33 -3.31
CA GLU A 225 20.76 -18.11 -4.53
C GLU A 225 19.88 -18.07 -5.78
N ASP A 226 18.86 -18.93 -5.86
CA ASP A 226 18.00 -19.01 -7.04
C ASP A 226 17.08 -17.79 -7.13
N GLU A 227 16.54 -17.31 -6.00
CA GLU A 227 15.81 -16.04 -5.96
C GLU A 227 16.70 -14.87 -6.37
N LYS A 228 17.96 -14.81 -5.91
CA LYS A 228 18.89 -13.76 -6.33
C LYS A 228 19.23 -13.87 -7.82
N LYS A 229 19.39 -15.07 -8.39
CA LYS A 229 19.57 -15.27 -9.84
C LYS A 229 18.35 -14.78 -10.63
N GLN A 230 17.14 -15.08 -10.15
CA GLN A 230 15.91 -14.58 -10.79
C GLN A 230 15.84 -13.05 -10.75
N ILE A 231 16.13 -12.44 -9.59
CA ILE A 231 16.19 -10.98 -9.45
C ILE A 231 17.25 -10.38 -10.39
N PHE A 232 18.43 -10.98 -10.46
CA PHE A 232 19.49 -10.56 -11.37
C PHE A 232 19.02 -10.59 -12.82
N ASN A 233 18.49 -11.72 -13.29
CA ASN A 233 18.03 -11.89 -14.67
C ASN A 233 16.86 -10.95 -15.01
N SER A 234 16.00 -10.64 -14.05
CA SER A 234 14.88 -9.71 -14.22
C SER A 234 15.35 -8.28 -14.49
N HIS A 235 16.44 -7.84 -13.85
CA HIS A 235 16.97 -6.48 -13.98
C HIS A 235 18.09 -6.35 -15.02
N LEU A 236 18.88 -7.40 -15.21
CA LEU A 236 20.18 -7.39 -15.91
C LEU A 236 20.33 -8.58 -16.85
N SER A 237 19.28 -8.90 -17.61
CA SER A 237 19.22 -10.08 -18.51
C SER A 237 20.34 -10.17 -19.55
N SER A 238 20.99 -9.06 -19.89
CA SER A 238 22.12 -8.99 -20.82
C SER A 238 23.48 -9.17 -20.14
N GLU A 239 23.56 -9.10 -18.81
CA GLU A 239 24.80 -9.25 -18.04
C GLU A 239 24.95 -10.68 -17.53
N LYS A 240 26.17 -11.06 -17.14
CA LYS A 240 26.48 -12.37 -16.56
C LYS A 240 27.38 -12.19 -15.36
N ILE A 241 26.91 -12.58 -14.17
CA ILE A 241 27.76 -12.71 -12.99
C ILE A 241 28.69 -13.89 -13.21
N THR A 242 30.00 -13.68 -13.03
CA THR A 242 31.00 -14.75 -13.10
C THR A 242 31.36 -15.30 -11.73
N ASP A 243 31.28 -14.49 -10.67
CA ASP A 243 31.51 -14.91 -9.29
C ASP A 243 30.20 -15.22 -8.54
N ASN A 244 29.87 -16.51 -8.45
CA ASN A 244 28.69 -16.97 -7.71
C ASN A 244 28.74 -16.70 -6.20
N ILE A 245 29.91 -16.38 -5.62
CA ILE A 245 30.04 -16.03 -4.20
C ILE A 245 29.28 -14.73 -3.89
N LEU A 246 29.10 -13.85 -4.89
CA LEU A 246 28.35 -12.61 -4.74
C LEU A 246 26.88 -12.84 -4.36
N PHE A 247 26.27 -13.92 -4.86
CA PHE A 247 24.93 -14.30 -4.45
C PHE A 247 24.85 -14.66 -2.97
N ARG A 248 25.92 -15.13 -2.34
CA ARG A 248 25.90 -15.56 -0.93
C ARG A 248 26.11 -14.43 0.06
N LYS A 249 26.93 -13.43 -0.30
CA LYS A 249 27.47 -12.46 0.68
C LYS A 249 26.82 -11.08 0.67
N ILE A 250 25.97 -10.80 -0.31
CA ILE A 250 25.41 -9.46 -0.51
C ILE A 250 23.94 -9.44 -0.07
N ASP A 251 23.66 -8.68 0.99
CA ASP A 251 22.30 -8.55 1.56
C ASP A 251 21.46 -7.49 0.85
N ASN A 252 22.09 -6.42 0.33
CA ASN A 252 21.43 -5.39 -0.47
C ASN A 252 21.34 -5.74 -1.96
N PHE A 253 21.34 -7.05 -2.28
CA PHE A 253 21.41 -7.56 -3.65
C PHE A 253 20.31 -7.01 -4.57
N PRO A 254 19.01 -6.96 -4.16
CA PRO A 254 17.96 -6.42 -5.02
C PRO A 254 18.20 -4.95 -5.40
N PHE A 255 18.65 -4.15 -4.43
CA PHE A 255 18.96 -2.74 -4.68
C PHE A 255 20.09 -2.57 -5.69
N LEU A 256 21.15 -3.38 -5.61
CA LEU A 256 22.27 -3.31 -6.57
C LEU A 256 21.85 -3.68 -7.98
N CYS A 257 21.01 -4.71 -8.15
CA CYS A 257 20.45 -5.07 -9.46
C CYS A 257 19.66 -3.91 -10.08
N GLN A 258 18.75 -3.33 -9.30
CA GLN A 258 17.92 -2.20 -9.75
C GLN A 258 18.77 -0.95 -10.05
N TYR A 259 19.75 -0.64 -9.19
CA TYR A 259 20.58 0.54 -9.37
C TYR A 259 21.47 0.42 -10.61
N ARG A 260 21.98 -0.79 -10.90
CA ARG A 260 22.71 -1.10 -12.13
C ARG A 260 21.84 -0.98 -13.38
N SER A 261 20.59 -1.44 -13.33
CA SER A 261 19.71 -1.41 -14.51
C SER A 261 19.32 0.01 -14.95
N ILE A 262 19.36 0.98 -14.03
CA ILE A 262 19.02 2.39 -14.29
C ILE A 262 20.28 3.23 -14.56
N GLY A 263 21.42 2.87 -13.98
CA GLY A 263 22.66 3.62 -14.06
C GLY A 263 23.55 3.25 -15.25
N LYS A 264 24.24 4.24 -15.82
CA LYS A 264 25.38 3.99 -16.72
C LYS A 264 26.63 3.80 -15.88
N ASN A 265 27.18 2.59 -15.83
CA ASN A 265 28.44 2.31 -15.15
C ASN A 265 29.30 1.38 -16.01
N ASN A 266 30.54 1.78 -16.26
CA ASN A 266 31.48 1.04 -17.11
C ASN A 266 32.22 -0.08 -16.36
N LEU A 267 31.98 -0.24 -15.05
CA LEU A 267 32.51 -1.36 -14.30
C LEU A 267 31.92 -2.67 -14.82
N ASP A 268 32.80 -3.67 -14.91
CA ASP A 268 32.42 -5.08 -14.96
C ASP A 268 31.46 -5.43 -13.80
N ILE A 269 30.54 -6.36 -14.04
CA ILE A 269 29.42 -6.61 -13.14
C ILE A 269 29.87 -7.12 -11.76
N ASP A 270 30.85 -8.03 -11.72
CA ASP A 270 31.34 -8.56 -10.45
C ASP A 270 32.02 -7.46 -9.62
N LYS A 271 32.85 -6.65 -10.29
CA LYS A 271 33.50 -5.47 -9.66
C LYS A 271 32.48 -4.45 -9.19
N TYR A 272 31.40 -4.26 -9.94
CA TYR A 272 30.32 -3.35 -9.57
C TYR A 272 29.65 -3.81 -8.27
N PHE A 273 29.28 -5.08 -8.16
CA PHE A 273 28.61 -5.61 -6.97
C PHE A 273 29.50 -5.49 -5.73
N VAL A 274 30.77 -5.89 -5.81
CA VAL A 274 31.71 -5.77 -4.67
C VAL A 274 31.89 -4.32 -4.24
N LYS A 275 32.25 -3.42 -5.18
CA LYS A 275 32.51 -2.02 -4.84
C LYS A 275 31.28 -1.29 -4.33
N SER A 276 30.13 -1.53 -4.95
CA SER A 276 28.88 -0.88 -4.57
C SER A 276 28.36 -1.39 -3.24
N HIS A 277 28.55 -2.67 -2.93
CA HIS A 277 28.22 -3.24 -1.63
C HIS A 277 29.07 -2.63 -0.51
N ILE A 278 30.41 -2.58 -0.68
CA ILE A 278 31.32 -1.96 0.30
C ILE A 278 30.93 -0.50 0.54
N LYS A 279 30.77 0.29 -0.54
CA LYS A 279 30.38 1.69 -0.43
C LYS A 279 29.02 1.87 0.26
N PHE A 280 28.08 0.96 0.00
CA PHE A 280 26.77 1.00 0.64
C PHE A 280 26.85 0.76 2.14
N ILE A 281 27.69 -0.18 2.58
CA ILE A 281 27.95 -0.42 4.00
C ILE A 281 28.62 0.80 4.64
N GLU A 282 29.59 1.44 3.98
CA GLU A 282 30.26 2.63 4.53
C GLU A 282 29.34 3.85 4.71
N MET A 283 28.22 3.88 4.00
CA MET A 283 27.25 4.99 4.03
C MET A 283 26.07 4.78 4.99
N ASN A 284 25.89 3.58 5.56
CA ASN A 284 24.74 3.23 6.41
C ASN A 284 25.19 2.70 7.78
#